data_AF-A0A0T6ZRC2-F1
#
_entry.id   AF-A0A0T6ZRC2-F1
#
_cell.length_a   1.000
_cell.length_b   1.000
_cell.length_c   1.000
_cell.angle_alpha   90.00
_cell.angle_beta   90.00
_cell.angle_gamma   90.00
#
_symmetry.space_group_name_H-M   'P 1'
#
loop_
_entity.id
_entity.type
_entity.pdbx_description
1 polymer ?
#
loop_
_entity_poly.entity_id
_entity_poly.type
_entity_poly.pdbx_seq_one_letter_code
_entity_poly.pdbx_strand_id
1 'polypeptide(L)' 'MPQPAIKAVTLDQYVDANMPPLHHAMCGCEKLPDYPAAWGGK' A
#
# COMPACT_ATOMS: atom_id res chain seq x y z
N MET A 1 -13.61 -8.30 -9.35
CA MET A 1 -14.11 -7.18 -8.53
C MET A 1 -13.94 -5.88 -9.31
N PRO A 2 -14.83 -4.90 -9.19
CA PRO A 2 -14.60 -3.59 -9.79
C PRO A 2 -13.36 -2.94 -9.18
N GLN A 3 -12.45 -2.45 -10.03
CA GLN A 3 -11.27 -1.74 -9.56
C GLN A 3 -11.67 -0.32 -9.14
N PRO A 4 -11.32 0.13 -7.93
CA PRO A 4 -11.68 1.47 -7.47
C PRO A 4 -10.99 2.54 -8.32
N ALA A 5 -11.70 3.62 -8.60
CA ALA A 5 -11.12 4.79 -9.24
C ALA A 5 -10.36 5.61 -8.19
N ILE A 6 -9.03 5.57 -8.25
CA ILE A 6 -8.17 6.42 -7.41
C ILE A 6 -8.31 7.87 -7.90
N LYS A 7 -8.69 8.78 -7.01
CA LYS A 7 -8.78 10.23 -7.27
C LYS A 7 -7.78 10.95 -6.36
N ALA A 8 -7.44 12.21 -6.69
CA ALA A 8 -6.54 13.00 -5.86
C ALA A 8 -7.01 13.11 -4.39
N VAL A 9 -8.32 13.20 -4.15
CA VAL A 9 -8.93 13.25 -2.81
C VAL A 9 -8.94 11.91 -2.06
N THR A 10 -8.67 10.80 -2.76
CA THR A 10 -8.61 9.46 -2.14
C THR A 10 -7.23 8.85 -2.24
N LEU A 11 -6.25 9.53 -2.85
CA LEU A 11 -4.93 8.97 -3.12
C LEU A 11 -4.24 8.55 -1.83
N ASP A 12 -4.34 9.37 -0.78
CA ASP A 12 -3.82 9.12 0.56
C ASP A 12 -4.31 7.81 1.20
N GLN A 13 -5.46 7.29 0.78
CA GLN A 13 -5.98 5.99 1.25
C GLN A 13 -5.22 4.80 0.65
N TYR A 14 -4.45 5.04 -0.41
CA TYR A 14 -3.74 4.02 -1.19
C TYR A 14 -2.24 4.27 -1.27
N VAL A 15 -1.69 5.23 -0.52
CA VAL A 15 -0.23 5.43 -0.43
C VAL A 15 0.19 5.23 1.02
N ASP A 16 1.17 4.37 1.23
CA ASP A 16 1.84 4.22 2.52
C ASP A 16 3.24 4.84 2.41
N ALA A 17 3.47 5.94 3.13
CA ALA A 17 4.74 6.67 3.10
C ALA A 17 5.90 5.86 3.72
N ASN A 18 5.58 4.83 4.50
CA ASN A 18 6.57 3.92 5.07
C ASN A 18 6.99 2.84 4.07
N MET A 19 6.30 2.70 2.94
CA MET A 19 6.59 1.68 1.93
C MET A 19 7.45 2.19 0.77
N PRO A 20 8.25 1.31 0.14
CA PRO A 20 9.09 1.69 -0.98
C PRO A 20 8.25 2.11 -2.19
N PRO A 21 8.81 2.94 -3.09
CA PRO A 21 8.18 3.24 -4.37
C PRO A 21 7.86 1.93 -5.09
N LEU A 22 6.64 1.80 -5.63
CA LEU A 22 6.08 0.60 -6.28
C LEU A 22 5.49 -0.46 -5.33
N HIS A 23 5.41 -0.24 -4.02
CA HIS A 23 4.59 -1.11 -3.17
C HIS A 23 3.14 -1.13 -3.66
N HIS A 24 2.59 -2.32 -3.86
CA HIS A 24 1.21 -2.48 -4.27
C HIS A 24 0.28 -2.33 -3.07
N ALA A 25 -0.22 -1.12 -2.86
CA ALA A 25 -1.06 -0.75 -1.71
C ALA A 25 -2.38 -1.53 -1.55
N MET A 26 -2.79 -2.28 -2.57
CA MET A 26 -3.98 -3.13 -2.51
C MET A 26 -3.64 -4.62 -2.41
N CYS A 27 -2.38 -4.98 -2.15
CA CYS A 27 -1.98 -6.37 -1.95
C CYS A 27 -2.74 -7.01 -0.77
N GLY A 28 -3.08 -6.22 0.26
CA GLY A 28 -3.53 -6.76 1.55
C GLY A 28 -2.38 -7.38 2.35
N CYS A 29 -1.14 -7.10 1.94
CA CYS A 29 0.09 -7.60 2.54
C CYS A 29 0.32 -7.02 3.96
N GLU A 30 -0.43 -5.98 4.37
CA GLU A 30 -0.19 -5.23 5.63
C GLU A 30 -0.41 -6.09 6.89
N LYS A 31 -1.13 -7.22 6.75
CA LYS A 31 -1.40 -8.19 7.82
C LYS A 31 -0.46 -9.38 7.81
N LEU A 32 0.45 -9.46 6.84
CA LEU A 32 1.41 -10.56 6.77
C LEU A 32 2.51 -10.36 7.83
N PRO A 33 3.09 -11.46 8.33
CA PRO A 33 4.21 -11.37 9.26
C PRO A 33 5.33 -10.47 8.71
N ASP A 34 5.97 -9.73 9.62
CA ASP A 34 7.12 -8.87 9.35
C ASP A 34 6.88 -7.72 8.36
N TYR A 35 5.63 -7.40 8.02
CA TYR A 35 5.29 -6.12 7.38
C TYR A 35 5.50 -4.96 8.36
N PRO A 36 6.09 -3.82 7.94
CA PRO A 36 6.62 -3.52 6.60
C PRO A 36 8.10 -3.89 6.40
N ALA A 37 8.83 -4.25 7.46
CA ALA A 37 10.29 -4.39 7.42
C ALA A 37 10.81 -5.44 6.42
N ALA A 38 10.19 -6.61 6.35
CA ALA A 38 10.55 -7.67 5.38
C ALA A 38 10.17 -7.31 3.93
N TRP A 39 9.36 -6.26 3.75
CA TRP A 39 8.79 -5.84 2.47
C TRP A 39 9.44 -4.54 1.95
N GLY A 40 10.55 -4.13 2.56
CA GLY A 40 11.34 -2.97 2.15
C GLY A 40 10.81 -1.63 2.64
N GLY A 41 9.81 -1.64 3.53
CA GLY A 41 9.33 -0.43 4.21
C GLY A 41 10.11 -0.12 5.48
N LYS A 42 9.98 1.12 5.97
CA LYS A 42 10.71 1.68 7.11
C LYS A 42 9.83 1.91 8.33
#